data_AF-A0A534UZA6-F1
#
_entry.id   AF-A0A534UZA6-F1
#
_cell.length_a   1.000
_cell.length_b   1.000
_cell.length_c   1.000
_cell.angle_alpha   90.00
_cell.angle_beta   90.00
_cell.angle_gamma   90.00
#
_symmetry.space_group_name_H-M   'P 1'
#
loop_
_entity.id
_entity.type
_entity.pdbx_description
1 polymer ?
#
loop_
_entity_poly.entity_id
_entity_poly.type
_entity_poly.pdbx_seq_one_letter_code
_entity_poly.pdbx_strand_id
1 'polypeptide(L)'
;MRLLTRTFSFLWLSALLFTPLAWSQSAPRGMILAQADKDALERWQHMTSEEKQEMRDRFQRWQNLPPSEKDDLQKKFETWRQLSPEDKAVARKNFERWQKLPPEQRERLQERWQRWRELPPERREELRRRFQTLRDLPPEKRQELRQKLLERRERLSPEEKQQLREKMRERFDRLPPQEKREIREKMRELKEHGSVEERKQFREKLRDKVQ
;
A
#
# COMPACT_ATOMS: atom_id res chain seq x y z
N MET A 1 18.07 9.51 -12.55
CA MET A 1 16.77 8.80 -12.48
C MET A 1 15.85 9.55 -11.50
N ARG A 2 15.10 10.53 -12.00
CA ARG A 2 14.18 11.38 -11.23
C ARG A 2 12.81 11.35 -11.91
N LEU A 3 12.00 10.32 -11.71
CA LEU A 3 10.66 10.22 -12.31
C LEU A 3 9.71 9.37 -11.46
N LEU A 4 9.53 9.65 -10.17
CA LEU A 4 8.40 9.08 -9.40
C LEU A 4 7.80 10.08 -8.38
N THR A 5 7.75 11.36 -8.73
CA THR A 5 6.79 12.30 -8.12
C THR A 5 5.51 12.36 -8.95
N ARG A 6 4.96 11.20 -9.35
CA ARG A 6 3.62 11.13 -9.96
C ARG A 6 2.59 11.09 -8.84
N THR A 7 2.29 12.29 -8.36
CA THR A 7 1.06 12.72 -7.68
C THR A 7 -0.05 11.67 -7.71
N PHE A 8 -0.34 11.03 -6.57
CA PHE A 8 -1.68 10.52 -6.30
C PHE A 8 -2.61 11.75 -6.13
N SER A 9 -2.92 12.45 -7.21
CA SER A 9 -3.95 13.48 -7.23
C SER A 9 -5.26 12.82 -7.63
N PHE A 10 -5.77 11.93 -6.76
CA PHE A 10 -7.01 11.20 -7.01
C PHE A 10 -8.29 11.97 -6.60
N LEU A 11 -8.18 13.26 -6.27
CA LEU A 11 -9.32 14.01 -5.72
C LEU A 11 -9.52 15.41 -6.33
N TRP A 12 -9.28 15.59 -7.63
CA TRP A 12 -9.79 16.76 -8.35
C TRP A 12 -10.32 16.46 -9.77
N LEU A 13 -10.67 15.19 -10.02
CA LEU A 13 -11.56 14.81 -11.14
C LEU A 13 -12.96 14.44 -10.62
N SER A 14 -13.34 14.99 -9.47
CA SER A 14 -14.68 14.91 -8.87
C SER A 14 -15.31 16.29 -8.67
N ALA A 15 -14.84 17.32 -9.40
CA ALA A 15 -15.52 18.61 -9.49
C ALA A 15 -16.58 18.64 -10.62
N LEU A 16 -17.04 17.46 -11.04
CA LEU A 16 -18.24 17.25 -11.83
C LEU A 16 -18.94 16.03 -11.23
N LEU A 17 -20.23 16.16 -10.92
CA LEU A 17 -21.13 15.12 -10.37
C LEU A 17 -21.14 14.99 -8.83
N PHE A 18 -21.43 16.10 -8.14
CA PHE A 18 -22.26 16.04 -6.93
C PHE A 18 -23.72 15.94 -7.39
N THR A 19 -24.34 14.77 -7.28
CA THR A 19 -25.81 14.66 -7.38
C THR A 19 -26.37 14.77 -5.97
N PRO A 20 -27.09 15.84 -5.59
CA PRO A 20 -27.87 15.80 -4.36
C PRO A 20 -28.97 14.74 -4.51
N LEU A 21 -29.11 13.91 -3.49
CA LEU A 21 -30.16 12.91 -3.35
C LEU A 21 -31.49 13.65 -3.10
N ALA A 22 -32.13 14.14 -4.16
CA ALA A 22 -33.51 14.63 -4.13
C ALA A 22 -34.45 13.49 -4.53
N TRP A 23 -35.47 13.27 -3.72
CA TRP A 23 -36.49 12.26 -3.92
C TRP A 23 -37.24 12.45 -5.25
N SER A 24 -37.46 11.34 -5.98
CA SER A 24 -38.60 11.09 -6.88
C SER A 24 -39.01 12.22 -7.86
N GLN A 25 -38.22 12.46 -8.89
CA GLN A 25 -38.71 12.90 -10.20
C GLN A 25 -37.79 12.28 -11.25
N SER A 26 -38.31 11.46 -12.17
CA SER A 26 -37.56 11.02 -13.35
C SER A 26 -37.34 12.20 -14.28
N ALA A 27 -36.38 13.06 -13.95
CA ALA A 27 -35.90 14.08 -14.87
C ALA A 27 -35.30 13.36 -16.09
N PRO A 28 -35.73 13.70 -17.32
CA PRO A 28 -35.18 13.07 -18.51
C PRO A 28 -33.67 13.31 -18.55
N ARG A 29 -32.90 12.27 -18.88
CA ARG A 29 -31.43 12.23 -18.83
C ARG A 29 -30.74 13.46 -19.46
N GLY A 30 -31.36 14.08 -20.46
CA GLY A 30 -30.87 15.31 -21.11
C GLY A 30 -30.91 16.57 -20.22
N MET A 31 -31.85 16.67 -19.27
CA MET A 31 -31.97 17.82 -18.38
C MET A 31 -30.91 17.78 -17.26
N ILE A 32 -30.52 16.59 -16.80
CA ILE A 32 -29.44 16.38 -15.82
C ILE A 32 -28.07 16.71 -16.42
N LEU A 33 -27.83 16.33 -17.69
CA LEU A 33 -26.58 16.65 -18.40
C LEU A 33 -26.44 18.15 -18.66
N ALA A 34 -27.51 18.81 -19.13
CA ALA A 34 -27.50 20.25 -19.38
C ALA A 34 -27.28 21.09 -18.11
N GLN A 35 -27.77 20.65 -16.95
CA GLN A 35 -27.51 21.34 -15.68
C GLN A 35 -26.07 21.11 -15.19
N ALA A 36 -25.55 19.89 -15.32
CA ALA A 36 -24.16 19.60 -14.97
C ALA A 36 -23.15 20.42 -15.78
N ASP A 37 -23.45 20.66 -17.07
CA ASP A 37 -22.63 21.49 -17.95
C ASP A 37 -22.69 22.99 -17.58
N LYS A 38 -23.85 23.49 -17.13
CA LYS A 38 -23.99 24.87 -16.62
C LYS A 38 -23.21 25.07 -15.32
N ASP A 39 -23.34 24.16 -14.36
CA ASP A 39 -22.60 24.24 -13.10
C ASP A 39 -21.08 24.14 -13.32
N ALA A 40 -20.66 23.35 -14.32
CA ALA A 40 -19.25 23.26 -14.73
C ALA A 40 -18.73 24.60 -15.27
N LEU A 41 -19.52 25.23 -16.13
CA LEU A 41 -19.19 26.51 -16.75
C LEU A 41 -19.13 27.63 -15.71
N GLU A 42 -20.07 27.68 -14.78
CA GLU A 42 -20.07 28.64 -13.68
C GLU A 42 -18.82 28.48 -12.81
N ARG A 43 -18.50 27.24 -12.39
CA ARG A 43 -17.24 26.96 -11.66
C ARG A 43 -16.01 27.41 -12.45
N TRP A 44 -15.96 27.14 -13.75
CA TRP A 44 -14.86 27.57 -14.61
C TRP A 44 -14.75 29.10 -14.68
N GLN A 45 -15.87 29.81 -14.79
CA GLN A 45 -15.88 31.27 -14.83
C GLN A 45 -15.27 31.87 -13.55
N HIS A 46 -15.61 31.31 -12.39
CA HIS A 46 -15.13 31.75 -11.08
C HIS A 46 -13.70 31.33 -10.71
N MET A 47 -13.06 30.45 -11.50
CA MET A 47 -11.66 30.09 -11.27
C MET A 47 -10.69 31.23 -11.59
N THR A 48 -9.67 31.34 -10.76
CA THR A 48 -8.50 32.21 -10.99
C THR A 48 -7.73 31.79 -12.25
N SER A 49 -6.91 32.69 -12.77
CA SER A 49 -6.06 32.40 -13.93
C SER A 49 -5.09 31.24 -13.67
N GLU A 50 -4.60 31.11 -12.43
CA GLU A 50 -3.72 30.02 -11.99
C GLU A 50 -4.46 28.66 -11.98
N GLU A 51 -5.66 28.60 -11.41
CA GLU A 51 -6.47 27.38 -11.41
C GLU A 51 -6.83 26.93 -12.83
N LYS A 52 -7.19 27.89 -13.69
CA LYS A 52 -7.46 27.63 -15.12
C LYS A 52 -6.21 27.08 -15.82
N GLN A 53 -5.02 27.57 -15.48
CA GLN A 53 -3.76 27.06 -16.03
C GLN A 53 -3.47 25.64 -15.56
N GLU A 54 -3.58 25.36 -14.26
CA GLU A 54 -3.38 24.01 -13.71
C GLU A 54 -4.36 23.00 -14.33
N MET A 55 -5.60 23.40 -14.62
CA MET A 55 -6.56 22.55 -15.33
C MET A 55 -6.13 22.26 -16.77
N ARG A 56 -5.63 23.26 -17.51
CA ARG A 56 -5.06 23.06 -18.86
C ARG A 56 -3.88 22.09 -18.81
N ASP A 57 -2.98 22.27 -17.86
CA ASP A 57 -1.79 21.42 -17.71
C ASP A 57 -2.16 19.98 -17.34
N ARG A 58 -3.19 19.78 -16.49
CA ARG A 58 -3.75 18.45 -16.21
C ARG A 58 -4.37 17.81 -17.44
N PHE A 59 -5.14 18.58 -18.21
CA PHE A 59 -5.75 18.08 -19.44
C PHE A 59 -4.69 17.67 -20.48
N GLN A 60 -3.66 18.49 -20.68
CA GLN A 60 -2.55 18.15 -21.57
C GLN A 60 -1.82 16.89 -21.09
N ARG A 61 -1.56 16.76 -19.78
CA ARG A 61 -0.99 15.53 -19.22
C ARG A 61 -1.86 14.31 -19.50
N TRP A 62 -3.18 14.41 -19.32
CA TRP A 62 -4.13 13.36 -19.63
C TRP A 62 -4.11 12.97 -21.12
N GLN A 63 -4.12 13.96 -22.02
CA GLN A 63 -4.07 13.73 -23.47
C GLN A 63 -2.82 12.94 -23.86
N ASN A 64 -1.69 13.25 -23.23
CA ASN A 64 -0.40 12.60 -23.49
C ASN A 64 -0.20 11.26 -22.77
N LEU A 65 -1.18 10.75 -22.02
CA LEU A 65 -1.09 9.42 -21.42
C LEU A 65 -1.20 8.31 -22.48
N PRO A 66 -0.43 7.22 -22.35
CA PRO A 66 -0.62 6.01 -23.16
C PRO A 66 -2.05 5.46 -23.03
N PRO A 67 -2.61 4.82 -24.08
CA PRO A 67 -3.95 4.25 -24.03
C PRO A 67 -4.19 3.30 -22.85
N SER A 68 -3.20 2.49 -22.48
CA SER A 68 -3.29 1.57 -21.33
C SER A 68 -3.39 2.28 -19.99
N GLU A 69 -2.70 3.42 -19.81
CA GLU A 69 -2.81 4.23 -18.59
C GLU A 69 -4.17 4.95 -18.54
N LYS A 70 -4.69 5.40 -19.69
CA LYS A 70 -6.04 5.98 -19.78
C LYS A 70 -7.12 4.97 -19.38
N ASP A 71 -7.03 3.73 -19.85
CA ASP A 71 -7.96 2.65 -19.51
C ASP A 71 -7.92 2.30 -18.01
N ASP A 72 -6.73 2.18 -17.42
CA ASP A 72 -6.58 1.93 -15.98
C ASP A 72 -7.19 3.07 -15.13
N LEU A 73 -6.97 4.33 -15.54
CA LEU A 73 -7.56 5.48 -14.86
C LEU A 73 -9.09 5.53 -15.02
N GLN A 74 -9.61 5.15 -16.19
CA GLN A 74 -11.04 5.05 -16.42
C GLN A 74 -11.69 4.01 -15.49
N LYS A 75 -11.12 2.81 -15.39
CA LYS A 75 -11.60 1.75 -14.49
C LYS A 75 -11.59 2.18 -13.02
N LYS A 76 -10.53 2.88 -12.60
CA LYS A 76 -10.44 3.45 -11.25
C LYS A 76 -11.51 4.50 -11.00
N PHE A 77 -11.78 5.35 -11.99
CA PHE A 77 -12.83 6.35 -11.91
C PHE A 77 -14.23 5.72 -11.84
N GLU A 78 -14.50 4.68 -12.63
CA GLU A 78 -15.73 3.90 -12.55
C GLU A 78 -15.93 3.28 -11.17
N THR A 79 -14.88 2.65 -10.64
CA THR A 79 -14.89 2.12 -9.27
C THR A 79 -15.20 3.21 -8.25
N TRP A 80 -14.54 4.37 -8.35
CA TRP A 80 -14.79 5.52 -7.47
C TRP A 80 -16.24 6.00 -7.55
N ARG A 81 -16.82 6.11 -8.75
CA ARG A 81 -18.21 6.55 -8.93
C ARG A 81 -19.19 5.62 -8.22
N GLN A 82 -18.94 4.32 -8.27
CA GLN A 82 -19.77 3.28 -7.66
C GLN A 82 -19.64 3.19 -6.12
N LEU A 83 -18.62 3.83 -5.51
CA LEU A 83 -18.50 3.86 -4.06
C LEU A 83 -19.68 4.58 -3.40
N SER A 84 -20.10 4.04 -2.24
CA SER A 84 -21.08 4.69 -1.36
C SER A 84 -20.58 6.06 -0.88
N PRO A 85 -21.47 6.98 -0.48
CA PRO A 85 -21.07 8.25 0.14
C PRO A 85 -20.13 8.05 1.35
N GLU A 86 -20.37 7.02 2.15
CA GLU A 86 -19.60 6.64 3.33
C GLU A 86 -18.19 6.19 2.94
N ASP A 87 -18.06 5.30 1.95
CA ASP A 87 -16.76 4.84 1.45
C ASP A 87 -15.96 5.99 0.84
N LYS A 88 -16.63 6.88 0.10
CA LYS A 88 -16.01 8.10 -0.44
C LYS A 88 -15.49 8.99 0.68
N ALA A 89 -16.23 9.12 1.80
CA ALA A 89 -15.80 9.90 2.96
C ALA A 89 -14.58 9.28 3.64
N VAL A 90 -14.55 7.95 3.81
CA VAL A 90 -13.39 7.23 4.35
C VAL A 90 -12.17 7.43 3.44
N ALA A 91 -12.33 7.31 2.13
CA ALA A 91 -11.25 7.51 1.18
C ALA A 91 -10.70 8.95 1.22
N ARG A 92 -11.56 9.97 1.29
CA ARG A 92 -11.15 11.37 1.48
C ARG A 92 -10.33 11.56 2.75
N LYS A 93 -10.82 11.05 3.89
CA LYS A 93 -10.10 11.11 5.17
C LYS A 93 -8.73 10.43 5.13
N ASN A 94 -8.64 9.28 4.47
CA ASN A 94 -7.37 8.57 4.29
C ASN A 94 -6.40 9.36 3.40
N PHE A 95 -6.92 10.00 2.35
CA PHE A 95 -6.13 10.85 1.48
C PHE A 95 -5.59 12.09 2.20
N GLU A 96 -6.42 12.78 2.98
CA GLU A 96 -5.96 13.91 3.81
C GLU A 96 -4.86 13.50 4.79
N ARG A 97 -5.01 12.34 5.44
CA ARG A 97 -3.95 11.78 6.30
C ARG A 97 -2.67 11.54 5.52
N TRP A 98 -2.77 10.96 4.33
CA TRP A 98 -1.61 10.74 3.46
C TRP A 98 -0.93 12.06 3.04
N GLN A 99 -1.71 13.09 2.69
CA GLN A 99 -1.21 14.41 2.33
C GLN A 99 -0.53 15.15 3.50
N LYS A 100 -0.80 14.75 4.74
CA LYS A 100 -0.14 15.29 5.93
C LYS A 100 1.12 14.51 6.33
N LEU A 101 1.40 13.38 5.69
CA LEU A 101 2.62 12.62 5.99
C LEU A 101 3.86 13.37 5.50
N PRO A 102 4.98 13.33 6.27
CA PRO A 102 6.28 13.76 5.78
C PRO A 102 6.70 13.01 4.50
N PRO A 103 7.48 13.63 3.61
CA PRO A 103 7.91 13.01 2.35
C PRO A 103 8.54 11.63 2.53
N GLU A 104 9.39 11.45 3.54
CA GLU A 104 10.10 10.21 3.83
C GLU A 104 9.12 9.10 4.26
N GLN A 105 8.05 9.46 4.96
CA GLN A 105 7.02 8.50 5.33
C GLN A 105 6.18 8.09 4.11
N ARG A 106 5.90 9.03 3.19
CA ARG A 106 5.20 8.70 1.94
C ARG A 106 6.02 7.75 1.08
N GLU A 107 7.32 8.01 0.94
CA GLU A 107 8.25 7.15 0.20
C GLU A 107 8.27 5.73 0.78
N ARG A 108 8.45 5.61 2.10
CA ARG A 108 8.40 4.30 2.79
C ARG A 108 7.08 3.57 2.56
N LEU A 109 5.95 4.28 2.55
CA LEU A 109 4.65 3.66 2.26
C LEU A 109 4.54 3.22 0.80
N GLN A 110 5.04 4.01 -0.15
CA GLN A 110 5.07 3.65 -1.56
C GLN A 110 5.92 2.39 -1.79
N GLU A 111 7.12 2.30 -1.19
CA GLU A 111 7.96 1.10 -1.29
C GLU A 111 7.28 -0.14 -0.71
N ARG A 112 6.59 0.01 0.44
CA ARG A 112 5.83 -1.11 1.04
C ARG A 112 4.67 -1.53 0.15
N TRP A 113 4.01 -0.56 -0.48
CA TRP A 113 2.93 -0.84 -1.42
C TRP A 113 3.42 -1.55 -2.68
N GLN A 114 4.57 -1.16 -3.24
CA GLN A 114 5.16 -1.87 -4.39
C GLN A 114 5.50 -3.31 -4.04
N ARG A 115 6.22 -3.52 -2.93
CA ARG A 115 6.52 -4.87 -2.43
C ARG A 115 5.26 -5.70 -2.20
N TRP A 116 4.19 -5.08 -1.70
CA TRP A 116 2.90 -5.76 -1.54
C TRP A 116 2.29 -6.16 -2.89
N ARG A 117 2.36 -5.31 -3.92
CA ARG A 117 1.84 -5.61 -5.27
C ARG A 117 2.61 -6.72 -5.97
N GLU A 118 3.91 -6.83 -5.69
CA GLU A 118 4.79 -7.88 -6.21
C GLU A 118 4.55 -9.24 -5.56
N LEU A 119 3.81 -9.31 -4.43
CA LEU A 119 3.49 -10.58 -3.81
C LEU A 119 2.58 -11.43 -4.71
N PRO A 120 2.85 -12.75 -4.81
CA PRO A 120 1.93 -13.71 -5.43
C PRO A 120 0.50 -13.57 -4.89
N PRO A 121 -0.53 -13.74 -5.73
CA PRO A 121 -1.92 -13.54 -5.31
C PRO A 121 -2.31 -14.40 -4.11
N GLU A 122 -1.83 -15.64 -4.03
CA GLU A 122 -2.07 -16.57 -2.93
C GLU A 122 -1.50 -16.02 -1.61
N ARG A 123 -0.29 -15.44 -1.67
CA ARG A 123 0.36 -14.82 -0.51
C ARG A 123 -0.38 -13.56 -0.06
N ARG A 124 -0.86 -12.73 -1.00
CA ARG A 124 -1.67 -11.56 -0.65
C ARG A 124 -2.97 -11.98 0.04
N GLU A 125 -3.60 -13.04 -0.42
CA GLU A 125 -4.83 -13.55 0.17
C GLU A 125 -4.60 -14.15 1.56
N GLU A 126 -3.55 -14.94 1.73
CA GLU A 126 -3.13 -15.46 3.03
C GLU A 126 -2.93 -14.34 4.05
N LEU A 127 -2.18 -13.29 3.67
CA LEU A 127 -1.93 -12.14 4.54
C LEU A 127 -3.21 -11.36 4.84
N ARG A 128 -4.12 -11.23 3.87
CA ARG A 128 -5.43 -10.60 4.07
C ARG A 128 -6.26 -11.39 5.09
N ARG A 129 -6.32 -12.72 4.97
CA ARG A 129 -7.04 -13.59 5.92
C ARG A 129 -6.46 -13.46 7.33
N ARG A 130 -5.13 -13.54 7.47
CA ARG A 130 -4.45 -13.35 8.77
C ARG A 130 -4.76 -12.00 9.39
N PHE A 131 -4.76 -10.94 8.58
CA PHE A 131 -5.09 -9.59 9.05
C PHE A 131 -6.56 -9.49 9.49
N GLN A 132 -7.49 -10.07 8.74
CA GLN A 132 -8.91 -10.13 9.13
C GLN A 132 -9.08 -10.88 10.45
N THR A 133 -8.50 -12.08 10.59
CA THR A 133 -8.53 -12.83 11.85
C THR A 133 -8.04 -11.98 13.03
N LEU A 134 -6.91 -11.28 12.86
CA LEU A 134 -6.39 -10.39 13.91
C LEU A 134 -7.31 -9.20 14.20
N ARG A 135 -7.97 -8.64 13.19
CA ARG A 135 -8.89 -7.51 13.35
C ARG A 135 -10.16 -7.92 14.09
N ASP A 136 -10.65 -9.12 13.81
CA ASP A 136 -11.92 -9.65 14.32
C ASP A 136 -11.77 -10.25 15.73
N LEU A 137 -10.55 -10.38 16.25
CA LEU A 137 -10.31 -10.76 17.65
C LEU A 137 -10.90 -9.72 18.62
N PRO A 138 -11.49 -10.18 19.75
CA PRO A 138 -11.89 -9.30 20.84
C PRO A 138 -10.74 -8.39 21.30
N PRO A 139 -11.03 -7.13 21.69
CA PRO A 139 -10.00 -6.16 22.07
C PRO A 139 -9.08 -6.70 23.19
N GLU A 140 -9.63 -7.45 24.15
CA GLU A 140 -8.88 -8.08 25.24
C GLU A 140 -7.88 -9.10 24.71
N LYS A 141 -8.29 -9.92 23.74
CA LYS A 141 -7.41 -10.93 23.12
C LYS A 141 -6.32 -10.30 22.27
N ARG A 142 -6.61 -9.19 21.59
CA ARG A 142 -5.58 -8.43 20.87
C ARG A 142 -4.57 -7.81 21.83
N GLN A 143 -5.02 -7.30 22.97
CA GLN A 143 -4.15 -6.75 23.99
C GLN A 143 -3.27 -7.82 24.64
N GLU A 144 -3.85 -8.99 24.98
CA GLU A 144 -3.12 -10.15 25.49
C GLU A 144 -2.02 -10.59 24.49
N LEU A 145 -2.36 -10.70 23.20
CA LEU A 145 -1.39 -11.05 22.16
C LEU A 145 -0.28 -10.00 22.06
N ARG A 146 -0.63 -8.71 22.13
CA ARG A 146 0.35 -7.62 22.11
C ARG A 146 1.28 -7.68 23.32
N GLN A 147 0.76 -7.92 24.52
CA GLN A 147 1.54 -8.08 25.75
C GLN A 147 2.48 -9.27 25.64
N LYS A 148 1.98 -10.45 25.24
CA LYS A 148 2.83 -11.63 25.00
C LYS A 148 3.96 -11.36 24.00
N LEU A 149 3.69 -10.61 22.94
CA LEU A 149 4.72 -10.21 21.97
C LEU A 149 5.75 -9.24 22.56
N LEU A 150 5.32 -8.31 23.42
CA LEU A 150 6.20 -7.39 24.14
C LEU A 150 7.06 -8.13 25.17
N GLU A 151 6.44 -8.96 26.02
CA GLU A 151 7.15 -9.81 26.99
C GLU A 151 8.16 -10.71 26.29
N ARG A 152 7.80 -11.33 25.16
CA ARG A 152 8.75 -12.13 24.37
C ARG A 152 9.91 -11.27 23.85
N ARG A 153 9.65 -10.03 23.47
CA ARG A 153 10.68 -9.11 22.99
C ARG A 153 11.59 -8.66 24.13
N GLU A 154 11.06 -8.49 25.33
CA GLU A 154 11.76 -8.07 26.56
C GLU A 154 12.59 -9.22 27.16
N ARG A 155 12.06 -10.45 27.21
CA ARG A 155 12.79 -11.70 27.51
C ARG A 155 13.86 -12.06 26.49
N LEU A 156 13.98 -11.28 25.43
CA LEU A 156 15.12 -11.31 24.54
C LEU A 156 15.76 -9.94 24.71
N SER A 157 16.42 -9.71 25.84
CA SER A 157 17.11 -8.44 26.06
C SER A 157 18.10 -8.20 24.90
N PRO A 158 18.44 -6.94 24.57
CA PRO A 158 19.48 -6.66 23.57
C PRO A 158 20.75 -7.50 23.80
N GLU A 159 21.13 -7.68 25.06
CA GLU A 159 22.27 -8.47 25.51
C GLU A 159 22.06 -9.97 25.27
N GLU A 160 20.91 -10.53 25.63
CA GLU A 160 20.59 -11.95 25.36
C GLU A 160 20.53 -12.24 23.85
N LYS A 161 19.99 -11.29 23.06
CA LYS A 161 20.02 -11.38 21.60
C LYS A 161 21.45 -11.35 21.06
N GLN A 162 22.31 -10.52 21.66
CA GLN A 162 23.72 -10.46 21.28
C GLN A 162 24.44 -11.76 21.64
N GLN A 163 24.26 -12.27 22.85
CA GLN A 163 24.83 -13.55 23.27
C GLN A 163 24.34 -14.70 22.38
N LEU A 164 23.06 -14.72 21.99
CA LEU A 164 22.55 -15.72 21.06
C LEU A 164 23.22 -15.60 19.68
N ARG A 165 23.41 -14.37 19.18
CA ARG A 165 24.13 -14.13 17.91
C ARG A 165 25.59 -14.55 17.98
N GLU A 166 26.27 -14.25 19.08
CA GLU A 166 27.66 -14.64 19.32
C GLU A 166 27.79 -16.16 19.41
N LYS A 167 26.93 -16.83 20.19
CA LYS A 167 26.89 -18.31 20.25
C LYS A 167 26.65 -18.92 18.87
N MET A 168 25.70 -18.39 18.09
CA MET A 168 25.46 -18.88 16.74
C MET A 168 26.66 -18.64 15.81
N ARG A 169 27.34 -17.50 15.96
CA ARG A 169 28.57 -17.19 15.21
C ARG A 169 29.70 -18.15 15.57
N GLU A 170 29.96 -18.37 16.85
CA GLU A 170 30.99 -19.30 17.31
C GLU A 170 30.74 -20.72 16.80
N ARG A 171 29.51 -21.20 16.90
CA ARG A 171 29.17 -22.54 16.43
C ARG A 171 29.28 -22.66 14.91
N PHE A 172 28.89 -21.62 14.16
CA PHE A 172 29.13 -21.55 12.72
C PHE A 172 30.63 -21.52 12.38
N ASP A 173 31.44 -20.84 13.18
CA ASP A 173 32.89 -20.77 13.01
C ASP A 173 33.59 -22.11 13.28
N ARG A 174 32.97 -23.01 14.05
CA ARG A 174 33.46 -24.39 14.27
C ARG A 174 33.16 -25.35 13.12
N LEU A 175 32.27 -24.99 12.19
CA LEU A 175 31.96 -25.85 11.04
C LEU A 175 33.19 -26.04 10.12
N PRO A 176 33.29 -27.15 9.38
CA PRO A 176 34.33 -27.32 8.36
C PRO A 176 34.28 -26.23 7.28
N PRO A 177 35.42 -25.80 6.71
CA PRO A 177 35.46 -24.75 5.69
C PRO A 177 34.58 -25.00 4.46
N GLN A 178 34.42 -26.26 4.05
CA GLN A 178 33.55 -26.65 2.92
C GLN A 178 32.07 -26.40 3.24
N GLU A 179 31.59 -26.85 4.40
CA GLU A 179 30.20 -26.59 4.83
C GLU A 179 29.88 -25.10 4.96
N LYS A 180 30.83 -24.29 5.44
CA LYS A 180 30.64 -22.83 5.50
C LYS A 180 30.43 -22.23 4.12
N ARG A 181 31.13 -22.73 3.09
CA ARG A 181 30.98 -22.26 1.70
C ARG A 181 29.60 -22.61 1.17
N GLU A 182 29.17 -23.86 1.34
CA GLU A 182 27.83 -24.31 0.92
C GLU A 182 26.71 -23.51 1.58
N ILE A 183 26.81 -23.25 2.90
CA ILE A 183 25.80 -22.46 3.61
C ILE A 183 25.78 -21.01 3.09
N ARG A 184 26.93 -20.41 2.81
CA ARG A 184 27.01 -19.04 2.26
C ARG A 184 26.46 -18.96 0.84
N GLU A 185 26.75 -19.94 0.00
CA GLU A 185 26.20 -20.04 -1.36
C GLU A 185 24.69 -20.24 -1.32
N LYS A 186 24.20 -21.17 -0.48
CA LYS A 186 22.76 -21.40 -0.34
C LYS A 186 22.03 -20.18 0.20
N MET A 187 22.63 -19.43 1.13
CA MET A 187 22.07 -18.16 1.58
C MET A 187 22.02 -17.11 0.47
N ARG A 188 23.04 -17.04 -0.40
CA ARG A 188 23.06 -16.12 -1.55
C ARG A 188 21.97 -16.48 -2.56
N GLU A 189 21.91 -17.74 -2.96
CA GLU A 189 20.89 -18.30 -3.85
C GLU A 189 19.48 -18.03 -3.32
N LEU A 190 19.22 -18.36 -2.05
CA LEU A 190 17.91 -18.12 -1.43
C LEU A 190 17.58 -16.64 -1.31
N LYS A 191 18.56 -15.75 -1.15
CA LYS A 191 18.35 -14.30 -1.11
C LYS A 191 17.96 -13.75 -2.49
N GLU A 192 18.55 -14.27 -3.55
CA GLU A 192 18.32 -13.81 -4.93
C GLU A 192 17.05 -14.43 -5.53
N HIS A 193 16.83 -15.73 -5.30
CA HIS A 193 15.79 -16.50 -5.98
C HIS A 193 14.84 -17.26 -5.05
N GLY A 194 15.22 -17.48 -3.79
CA GLY A 194 14.42 -18.25 -2.84
C GLY A 194 13.19 -17.50 -2.33
N SER A 195 12.09 -18.23 -2.19
CA SER A 195 10.86 -17.78 -1.55
C SER A 195 11.04 -17.56 -0.04
N VAL A 196 10.09 -16.85 0.58
CA VAL A 196 10.09 -16.61 2.03
C VAL A 196 10.04 -17.94 2.82
N GLU A 197 9.33 -18.95 2.30
CA GLU A 197 9.21 -20.24 2.99
C GLU A 197 10.51 -21.02 2.93
N GLU A 198 11.17 -21.08 1.77
CA GLU A 198 12.46 -21.75 1.63
C GLU A 198 13.53 -21.08 2.49
N ARG A 199 13.55 -19.74 2.55
CA ARG A 199 14.44 -18.98 3.46
C ARG A 199 14.15 -19.27 4.93
N LYS A 200 12.89 -19.51 5.28
CA LYS A 200 12.49 -19.85 6.65
C LYS A 200 12.95 -21.27 6.96
N GLN A 201 12.56 -22.25 6.16
CA GLN A 201 12.97 -23.65 6.31
C GLN A 201 14.49 -23.81 6.38
N PHE A 202 15.24 -23.10 5.53
CA PHE A 202 16.70 -23.12 5.57
C PHE A 202 17.26 -22.56 6.89
N ARG A 203 16.68 -21.47 7.42
CA ARG A 203 17.06 -20.93 8.74
C ARG A 203 16.74 -21.89 9.89
N GLU A 204 15.65 -22.64 9.80
CA GLU A 204 15.32 -23.67 10.78
C GLU A 204 16.33 -24.81 10.72
N LYS A 205 16.59 -25.36 9.53
CA LYS A 205 17.63 -26.40 9.33
C LYS A 205 19.01 -25.96 9.80
N LEU A 206 19.40 -24.71 9.52
CA LEU A 206 20.69 -24.18 9.96
C LEU A 206 20.74 -24.06 11.49
N ARG A 207 19.65 -23.62 12.13
CA ARG A 207 19.57 -23.55 13.58
C ARG A 207 19.72 -24.93 14.21
N ASP A 208 19.04 -25.94 13.68
CA ASP A 208 19.06 -27.30 14.24
C ASP A 208 20.45 -27.96 14.04
N LYS A 209 21.11 -27.72 12.90
CA LYS A 209 22.48 -28.19 12.62
C LYS A 209 23.52 -27.55 13.54
N VAL A 210 23.30 -26.28 13.89
CA VAL A 210 24.20 -25.48 14.73
C VAL A 210 23.74 -25.55 16.19
N GLN A 211 22.80 -26.43 16.55
CA GLN A 211 22.30 -26.57 17.92
C GLN A 211 23.21 -27.42 18.78
#